data_AF-A0A535A6D9-F1
#
_entry.id   AF-A0A535A6D9-F1
#
_cell.length_a   1.000
_cell.length_b   1.000
_cell.length_c   1.000
_cell.angle_alpha   90.00
_cell.angle_beta   90.00
_cell.angle_gamma   90.00
#
_symmetry.space_group_name_H-M   'P 1'
#
loop_
_entity.id
_entity.type
_entity.pdbx_description
1 polymer ?
#
loop_
_entity_poly.entity_id
_entity_poly.type
_entity_poly.pdbx_seq_one_letter_code
_entity_poly.pdbx_strand_id
1 'polypeptide(L)'
;MRSGAMSAKRATWTPRATAGSSSTIMIVPAIRPLILARCPTPSRGSPRAARRTSKAQYHLPAMGIPTQTDASSSNGYLLLADISGYTGFLTSVEQAHDVDFSGGIPAAYTVLGELLDSVVEGVEPEFGVAKLEGDAVFATAPAEALDGHGAAVVSHLQDVHRAFRARRTEAKTAQDLVLHRGRVVRQTVGSRTEILGPAVNVAHRLLKNSIHARIGARPYLFVTDAAATGLGLMQAGLEHHEEYADVGSIRGRIVDLTED
;
A
#
# COMPACT_ATOMS: atom_id res chain seq x y z
N MET A 1 -16.28 -24.26 58.37
CA MET A 1 -15.20 -25.27 58.40
C MET A 1 -15.53 -26.41 57.44
N ARG A 2 -14.86 -26.45 56.28
CA ARG A 2 -14.30 -27.67 55.66
C ARG A 2 -13.51 -27.22 54.43
N SER A 3 -12.19 -27.35 54.58
CA SER A 3 -11.14 -27.06 53.61
C SER A 3 -11.01 -28.23 52.65
N GLY A 4 -10.78 -27.94 51.37
CA GLY A 4 -10.47 -28.92 50.33
C GLY A 4 -9.38 -28.35 49.43
N ALA A 5 -8.13 -28.50 49.85
CA ALA A 5 -6.95 -28.15 49.06
C ALA A 5 -6.68 -29.25 48.01
N MET A 6 -6.63 -28.88 46.72
CA MET A 6 -6.11 -29.74 45.67
C MET A 6 -4.70 -29.31 45.28
N SER A 7 -3.81 -30.30 45.34
CA SER A 7 -2.36 -30.24 45.19
C SER A 7 -1.97 -30.11 43.72
N ALA A 8 -1.21 -29.06 43.40
CA ALA A 8 -0.60 -28.86 42.08
C ALA A 8 0.73 -29.64 41.99
N LYS A 9 0.79 -30.66 41.13
CA LYS A 9 2.03 -31.34 40.78
C LYS A 9 2.81 -30.50 39.77
N ARG A 10 3.97 -29.99 40.18
CA ARG A 10 4.99 -29.41 39.29
C ARG A 10 5.63 -30.52 38.45
N ALA A 11 5.50 -30.40 37.13
CA ALA A 11 6.34 -31.15 36.18
C ALA A 11 7.49 -30.24 35.74
N THR A 12 8.70 -30.57 36.16
CA THR A 12 9.95 -29.97 35.72
C THR A 12 10.31 -30.53 34.35
N TRP A 13 10.34 -29.68 33.33
CA TRP A 13 10.77 -30.04 31.98
C TRP A 13 12.11 -29.35 31.68
N THR A 14 13.13 -30.16 31.37
CA THR A 14 14.44 -29.70 30.89
C THR A 14 14.55 -29.99 29.39
N PRO A 15 14.75 -28.99 28.52
CA PRO A 15 15.00 -29.25 27.11
C PRO A 15 16.46 -29.61 26.87
N ARG A 16 16.63 -30.74 26.17
CA ARG A 16 17.87 -31.27 25.62
C ARG A 16 18.16 -30.54 24.30
N ALA A 17 19.37 -29.98 24.17
CA ALA A 17 19.84 -29.32 22.97
C ALA A 17 20.03 -30.30 21.80
N THR A 18 19.53 -29.96 20.62
CA THR A 18 19.88 -30.64 19.35
C THR A 18 20.11 -29.62 18.24
N ALA A 19 21.37 -29.64 17.78
CA ALA A 19 21.96 -29.28 16.50
C ALA A 19 21.13 -28.51 15.46
N GLY A 20 21.71 -27.39 15.01
CA GLY A 20 21.19 -26.47 14.01
C GLY A 20 21.19 -27.00 12.58
N SER A 21 20.23 -26.50 11.81
CA SER A 21 20.25 -26.48 10.35
C SER A 21 20.14 -25.02 9.92
N SER A 22 21.21 -24.53 9.31
CA SER A 22 21.41 -23.14 8.94
C SER A 22 20.79 -22.89 7.56
N SER A 23 19.61 -22.27 7.52
CA SER A 23 19.01 -21.79 6.28
C SER A 23 19.39 -20.33 6.04
N THR A 24 20.37 -20.14 5.15
CA THR A 24 20.89 -18.85 4.69
C THR A 24 19.80 -18.03 4.01
N ILE A 25 19.39 -16.93 4.64
CA ILE A 25 18.56 -15.89 4.02
C ILE A 25 19.48 -15.06 3.10
N MET A 26 19.16 -15.07 1.80
CA MET A 26 19.81 -14.22 0.79
C MET A 26 19.34 -12.78 0.97
N ILE A 27 20.15 -11.97 1.65
CA ILE A 27 20.00 -10.52 1.72
C ILE A 27 20.40 -9.93 0.36
N VAL A 28 19.46 -9.30 -0.34
CA VAL A 28 19.74 -8.52 -1.55
C VAL A 28 20.41 -7.20 -1.11
N PRO A 29 21.64 -6.86 -1.57
CA PRO A 29 22.31 -5.65 -1.11
C PRO A 29 21.67 -4.40 -1.73
N ALA A 30 21.42 -3.41 -0.87
CA ALA A 30 21.02 -2.08 -1.24
C ALA A 30 22.04 -1.41 -2.18
N ILE A 31 21.57 -0.86 -3.29
CA ILE A 31 22.38 -0.10 -4.25
C ILE A 31 22.85 1.18 -3.56
N ARG A 32 24.15 1.25 -3.25
CA ARG A 32 24.83 2.47 -2.78
C ARG A 32 24.93 3.49 -3.92
N PRO A 33 24.62 4.79 -3.69
CA PRO A 33 24.95 5.83 -4.64
C PRO A 33 26.47 6.02 -4.68
N LEU A 34 27.02 6.02 -5.89
CA LEU A 34 28.44 6.27 -6.15
C LEU A 34 28.76 7.73 -5.79
N ILE A 35 29.59 7.91 -4.76
CA ILE A 35 30.15 9.20 -4.35
C ILE A 35 31.08 9.67 -5.48
N LEU A 36 30.73 10.79 -6.12
CA LEU A 36 31.58 11.45 -7.10
C LEU A 36 32.78 12.07 -6.38
N ALA A 37 33.97 11.54 -6.66
CA ALA A 37 35.23 12.05 -6.14
C ALA A 37 35.46 13.52 -6.57
N ARG A 38 35.94 14.33 -5.62
CA ARG A 38 36.35 15.73 -5.83
C ARG A 38 37.52 15.81 -6.83
N CYS A 39 37.37 16.59 -7.89
CA CYS A 39 38.47 17.00 -8.76
C CYS A 39 39.25 18.19 -8.15
N PRO A 40 40.58 18.29 -8.39
CA PRO A 40 41.42 19.36 -7.88
C PRO A 40 41.28 20.65 -8.72
N THR A 41 41.51 21.78 -8.06
CA THR A 41 41.51 23.13 -8.65
C THR A 41 42.69 23.36 -9.60
N PRO A 42 42.50 23.90 -10.82
CA PRO A 42 43.60 24.28 -11.69
C PRO A 42 43.95 25.78 -11.57
N SER A 43 45.25 26.06 -11.51
CA SER A 43 45.85 27.39 -11.60
C SER A 43 45.85 27.94 -13.02
N ARG A 44 45.86 29.28 -13.10
CA ARG A 44 45.73 30.14 -14.29
C ARG A 44 46.69 29.83 -15.45
N GLY A 45 46.16 29.83 -16.68
CA GLY A 45 46.88 29.89 -17.95
C GLY A 45 45.91 30.09 -19.12
N SER A 46 46.18 31.08 -19.97
CA SER A 46 45.29 31.66 -21.00
C SER A 46 45.29 30.91 -22.36
N PRO A 47 44.56 31.34 -23.43
CA PRO A 47 43.51 30.54 -24.07
C PRO A 47 43.80 30.11 -25.52
N ARG A 48 43.31 28.93 -25.95
CA ARG A 48 42.97 28.68 -27.36
C ARG A 48 42.18 27.39 -27.60
N ALA A 49 41.34 27.46 -28.63
CA ALA A 49 40.60 26.41 -29.32
C ALA A 49 39.28 25.94 -28.68
N ALA A 50 38.18 26.51 -29.19
CA ALA A 50 36.82 26.02 -29.04
C ALA A 50 36.72 24.57 -29.51
N ARG A 51 36.56 23.65 -28.55
CA ARG A 51 36.38 22.23 -28.81
C ARG A 51 34.92 21.89 -28.59
N ARG A 52 34.21 21.58 -29.69
CA ARG A 52 32.83 21.07 -29.72
C ARG A 52 32.67 19.97 -28.68
N THR A 53 31.87 20.22 -27.64
CA THR A 53 31.42 19.18 -26.72
C THR A 53 30.41 18.30 -27.45
N SER A 54 30.80 17.09 -27.83
CA SER A 54 29.87 16.07 -28.29
C SER A 54 28.92 15.74 -27.14
N LYS A 55 27.62 16.00 -27.32
CA LYS A 55 26.58 15.43 -26.46
C LYS A 55 26.80 13.92 -26.44
N ALA A 56 27.06 13.35 -25.27
CA ALA A 56 27.01 11.91 -25.08
C ALA A 56 25.54 11.49 -25.29
N GLN A 57 25.20 11.10 -26.51
CA GLN A 57 23.98 10.37 -26.79
C GLN A 57 24.11 9.02 -26.12
N TYR A 58 23.32 8.80 -25.07
CA TYR A 58 23.05 7.46 -24.59
C TYR A 58 22.32 6.73 -25.72
N HIS A 59 23.08 5.97 -26.51
CA HIS A 59 22.54 5.02 -27.46
C HIS A 59 22.00 3.86 -26.62
N LEU A 60 20.70 3.90 -26.31
CA LEU A 60 20.02 2.71 -25.85
C LEU A 60 20.22 1.66 -26.94
N PRO A 61 20.91 0.53 -26.67
CA PRO A 61 20.96 -0.55 -27.64
C PRO A 61 19.51 -0.90 -27.97
N ALA A 62 19.23 -1.16 -29.25
CA ALA A 62 17.95 -1.69 -29.68
C ALA A 62 17.75 -3.06 -29.00
N MET A 63 17.28 -3.03 -27.76
CA MET A 63 16.65 -4.16 -27.10
C MET A 63 15.48 -4.46 -28.00
N GLY A 64 15.57 -5.53 -28.79
CA GLY A 64 14.43 -6.05 -29.53
C GLY A 64 13.27 -6.09 -28.55
N ILE A 65 12.18 -5.39 -28.87
CA ILE A 65 10.97 -5.41 -28.06
C ILE A 65 10.66 -6.89 -27.86
N PRO A 66 10.79 -7.46 -26.64
CA PRO A 66 10.32 -8.80 -26.44
C PRO A 66 8.85 -8.74 -26.82
N THR A 67 8.44 -9.60 -27.75
CA THR A 67 7.04 -9.78 -28.14
C THR A 67 6.29 -10.23 -26.90
N GLN A 68 5.91 -9.29 -26.05
CA GLN A 68 5.24 -9.53 -24.79
C GLN A 68 3.76 -9.37 -25.09
N THR A 69 3.13 -10.49 -25.43
CA THR A 69 1.84 -10.52 -26.13
C THR A 69 0.65 -10.08 -25.26
N ASP A 70 0.80 -9.84 -23.95
CA ASP A 70 -0.32 -9.46 -23.08
C ASP A 70 -0.03 -8.25 -22.18
N ALA A 71 0.55 -7.19 -22.74
CA ALA A 71 0.58 -5.88 -22.09
C ALA A 71 -0.52 -4.98 -22.67
N SER A 72 -1.52 -4.62 -21.86
CA SER A 72 -2.58 -3.68 -22.26
C SER A 72 -2.56 -2.43 -21.39
N SER A 73 -2.79 -1.26 -21.98
CA SER A 73 -2.89 0.01 -21.25
C SER A 73 -4.30 0.55 -21.34
N SER A 74 -4.90 0.85 -20.20
CA SER A 74 -6.23 1.45 -20.08
C SER A 74 -6.25 2.52 -18.99
N ASN A 75 -7.29 3.36 -19.00
CA ASN A 75 -7.61 4.16 -17.82
C ASN A 75 -8.39 3.28 -16.85
N GLY A 76 -8.07 3.41 -15.56
CA GLY A 76 -8.77 2.69 -14.52
C GLY A 76 -8.78 3.46 -13.21
N TYR A 77 -9.67 3.03 -12.34
CA TYR A 77 -9.68 3.39 -10.94
C TYR A 77 -8.79 2.43 -10.15
N LEU A 78 -8.09 2.99 -9.18
CA LEU A 78 -7.15 2.36 -8.29
C LEU A 78 -7.66 2.61 -6.87
N LEU A 79 -8.19 1.56 -6.24
CA LEU A 79 -8.66 1.59 -4.86
C LEU A 79 -7.59 0.99 -3.96
N LEU A 80 -7.16 1.73 -2.95
CA LEU A 80 -6.42 1.19 -1.82
C LEU A 80 -7.28 1.30 -0.57
N ALA A 81 -7.40 0.20 0.15
CA ALA A 81 -8.06 0.15 1.44
C ALA A 81 -7.05 -0.25 2.50
N ASP A 82 -6.66 0.69 3.35
CA ASP A 82 -5.64 0.53 4.39
C ASP A 82 -6.28 0.38 5.77
N ILE A 83 -5.83 -0.61 6.55
CA ILE A 83 -6.29 -0.81 7.92
C ILE A 83 -5.37 -0.05 8.87
N SER A 84 -5.65 1.24 9.03
CA SER A 84 -4.93 2.13 9.94
C SER A 84 -4.95 1.64 11.39
N GLY A 85 -3.81 1.79 12.07
CA GLY A 85 -3.61 1.40 13.47
C GLY A 85 -3.32 -0.09 13.70
N TYR A 86 -3.47 -0.94 12.68
CA TYR A 86 -3.27 -2.37 12.81
C TYR A 86 -1.79 -2.76 12.94
N THR A 87 -0.90 -2.17 12.13
CA THR A 87 0.55 -2.35 12.28
C THR A 87 1.03 -2.04 13.71
N GLY A 88 0.52 -0.96 14.33
CA GLY A 88 0.85 -0.61 15.72
C GLY A 88 0.29 -1.59 16.76
N PHE A 89 -0.89 -2.16 16.50
CA PHE A 89 -1.46 -3.22 17.30
C PHE A 89 -0.60 -4.49 17.25
N LEU A 90 -0.16 -4.93 16.06
CA LEU A 90 0.74 -6.06 15.91
C LEU A 90 2.04 -5.89 16.70
N THR A 91 2.70 -4.74 16.56
CA THR A 91 3.93 -4.45 17.31
C THR A 91 3.70 -4.51 18.82
N SER A 92 2.55 -4.02 19.30
CA SER A 92 2.22 -4.05 20.73
C SER A 92 1.99 -5.48 21.24
N VAL A 93 1.32 -6.32 20.45
CA VAL A 93 1.09 -7.74 20.77
C VAL A 93 2.42 -8.51 20.79
N GLU A 94 3.28 -8.28 19.80
CA GLU A 94 4.61 -8.90 19.72
C GLU A 94 5.47 -8.59 20.95
N GLN A 95 5.50 -7.32 21.37
CA GLN A 95 6.27 -6.88 22.55
C GLN A 95 5.69 -7.41 23.87
N ALA A 96 4.36 -7.47 24.00
CA ALA A 96 3.69 -7.88 25.24
C ALA A 96 3.75 -9.39 25.49
N HIS A 97 3.84 -10.20 24.43
CA HIS A 97 3.70 -11.65 24.52
C HIS A 97 4.97 -12.45 24.16
N ASP A 98 6.13 -11.80 23.97
CA ASP A 98 7.43 -12.41 23.61
C ASP A 98 7.26 -13.53 22.58
N VAL A 99 6.57 -13.20 21.49
CA VAL A 99 5.89 -14.20 20.66
C VAL A 99 6.92 -14.98 19.84
N ASP A 100 7.26 -16.17 20.33
CA ASP A 100 7.91 -17.20 19.55
C ASP A 100 6.89 -17.80 18.56
N PHE A 101 7.05 -17.54 17.26
CA PHE A 101 6.23 -18.10 16.18
C PHE A 101 6.22 -19.64 16.15
N SER A 102 7.03 -20.31 16.97
CA SER A 102 7.00 -21.77 17.17
C SER A 102 5.70 -22.28 17.82
N GLY A 103 4.94 -21.42 18.53
CA GLY A 103 3.68 -21.76 19.20
C GLY A 103 2.42 -21.68 18.33
N GLY A 104 2.53 -21.23 17.08
CA GLY A 104 1.41 -21.03 16.15
C GLY A 104 1.28 -19.58 15.65
N ILE A 105 0.29 -19.32 14.80
CA ILE A 105 0.00 -17.97 14.28
C ILE A 105 -0.64 -17.13 15.41
N PRO A 106 -0.10 -15.94 15.73
CA PRO A 106 -0.70 -15.07 16.76
C PRO A 106 -2.13 -14.67 16.39
N ALA A 107 -3.04 -14.64 17.37
CA ALA A 107 -4.47 -14.34 17.17
C ALA A 107 -4.73 -13.02 16.41
N ALA A 108 -3.83 -12.05 16.56
CA ALA A 108 -3.88 -10.79 15.82
C ALA A 108 -3.91 -11.02 14.30
N TYR A 109 -3.01 -11.86 13.75
CA TYR A 109 -2.95 -12.14 12.31
C TYR A 109 -4.21 -12.85 11.78
N THR A 110 -4.88 -13.66 12.60
CA THR A 110 -6.17 -14.26 12.24
C THR A 110 -7.23 -13.17 12.08
N VAL A 111 -7.31 -12.23 13.03
CA VAL A 111 -8.24 -11.10 12.95
C VAL A 111 -7.94 -10.22 11.74
N LEU A 112 -6.68 -9.97 11.40
CA LEU A 112 -6.33 -9.25 10.16
C LEU A 112 -6.83 -9.99 8.91
N GLY A 113 -6.63 -11.31 8.84
CA GLY A 113 -7.13 -12.11 7.74
C GLY A 113 -8.63 -11.93 7.54
N GLU A 114 -9.41 -12.07 8.62
CA GLU A 114 -10.88 -11.87 8.58
C GLU A 114 -11.28 -10.45 8.16
N LEU A 115 -10.53 -9.44 8.60
CA LEU A 115 -10.76 -8.05 8.20
C LEU A 115 -10.41 -7.80 6.73
N LEU A 116 -9.29 -8.32 6.23
CA LEU A 116 -8.92 -8.21 4.82
C LEU A 116 -9.91 -8.96 3.93
N ASP A 117 -10.34 -10.16 4.33
CA ASP A 117 -11.36 -10.93 3.64
C ASP A 117 -12.67 -10.14 3.55
N SER A 118 -13.09 -9.48 4.64
CA SER A 118 -14.24 -8.58 4.63
C SER A 118 -14.14 -7.46 3.59
N VAL A 119 -12.95 -6.89 3.40
CA VAL A 119 -12.74 -5.82 2.43
C VAL A 119 -12.75 -6.39 1.03
N VAL A 120 -12.07 -7.51 0.78
CA VAL A 120 -12.06 -8.22 -0.50
C VAL A 120 -13.48 -8.59 -0.93
N GLU A 121 -14.26 -9.22 -0.06
CA GLU A 121 -15.66 -9.55 -0.30
C GLU A 121 -16.52 -8.32 -0.61
N GLY A 122 -16.20 -7.19 0.01
CA GLY A 122 -16.97 -5.96 -0.15
C GLY A 122 -16.68 -5.21 -1.45
N VAL A 123 -15.43 -5.22 -1.91
CA VAL A 123 -15.01 -4.45 -3.10
C VAL A 123 -15.21 -5.22 -4.40
N GLU A 124 -15.28 -6.56 -4.35
CA GLU A 124 -15.60 -7.39 -5.51
C GLU A 124 -17.13 -7.50 -5.71
N PRO A 125 -17.62 -7.57 -6.96
CA PRO A 125 -16.87 -7.60 -8.22
C PRO A 125 -16.54 -6.23 -8.83
N GLU A 126 -17.05 -5.12 -8.30
CA GLU A 126 -16.92 -3.78 -8.88
C GLU A 126 -15.46 -3.35 -9.03
N PHE A 127 -14.61 -3.70 -8.07
CA PHE A 127 -13.16 -3.56 -8.11
C PHE A 127 -12.51 -4.95 -8.02
N GLY A 128 -11.90 -5.40 -9.12
CA GLY A 128 -11.14 -6.64 -9.11
C GLY A 128 -9.86 -6.50 -8.28
N VAL A 129 -9.70 -7.35 -7.26
CA VAL A 129 -8.54 -7.31 -6.37
C VAL A 129 -7.27 -7.70 -7.14
N ALA A 130 -6.29 -6.80 -7.15
CA ALA A 130 -5.02 -7.02 -7.81
C ALA A 130 -4.03 -7.72 -6.87
N LYS A 131 -3.98 -7.30 -5.59
CA LYS A 131 -3.11 -7.88 -4.56
C LYS A 131 -3.46 -7.37 -3.16
N LEU A 132 -2.92 -8.08 -2.16
CA LEU A 132 -2.86 -7.67 -0.76
C LEU A 132 -1.43 -7.22 -0.43
N GLU A 133 -1.31 -6.14 0.33
CA GLU A 133 -0.04 -5.53 0.73
C GLU A 133 -0.01 -5.30 2.24
N GLY A 134 0.40 -6.33 2.99
CA GLY A 134 0.39 -6.25 4.46
C GLY A 134 -1.03 -6.12 5.00
N ASP A 135 -1.37 -4.94 5.51
CA ASP A 135 -2.69 -4.54 6.03
C ASP A 135 -3.55 -3.74 5.03
N ALA A 136 -3.14 -3.67 3.76
CA ALA A 136 -3.88 -2.99 2.70
C ALA A 136 -4.38 -3.93 1.59
N VAL A 137 -5.56 -3.61 1.03
CA VAL A 137 -6.12 -4.22 -0.19
C VAL A 137 -5.93 -3.26 -1.37
N PHE A 138 -5.33 -3.73 -2.46
CA PHE A 138 -5.24 -2.99 -3.72
C PHE A 138 -6.14 -3.61 -4.78
N ALA A 139 -7.12 -2.85 -5.25
CA ALA A 139 -8.11 -3.28 -6.23
C ALA A 139 -8.26 -2.28 -7.38
N THR A 140 -8.75 -2.75 -8.53
CA THR A 140 -8.85 -1.93 -9.75
C THR A 140 -10.18 -2.11 -10.46
N ALA A 141 -10.68 -1.03 -11.06
CA ALA A 141 -11.87 -1.07 -11.92
C ALA A 141 -11.57 -0.35 -13.25
N PRO A 142 -12.08 -0.85 -14.39
CA PRO A 142 -12.01 -0.11 -15.65
C PRO A 142 -12.72 1.25 -15.54
N ALA A 143 -12.18 2.30 -16.15
CA ALA A 143 -12.76 3.63 -16.04
C ALA A 143 -14.19 3.69 -16.61
N GLU A 144 -14.43 2.99 -17.73
CA GLU A 144 -15.73 2.89 -18.38
C GLU A 144 -16.82 2.23 -17.52
N ALA A 145 -16.44 1.45 -16.51
CA ALA A 145 -17.39 0.81 -15.60
C ALA A 145 -17.92 1.80 -14.54
N LEU A 146 -17.12 2.78 -14.13
CA LEU A 146 -17.44 3.66 -12.99
C LEU A 146 -17.66 5.12 -13.38
N ASP A 147 -17.11 5.59 -14.51
CA ASP A 147 -17.24 6.98 -14.95
C ASP A 147 -18.73 7.40 -15.00
N GLY A 148 -19.05 8.57 -14.41
CA GLY A 148 -20.41 9.09 -14.29
C GLY A 148 -21.26 8.50 -13.16
N HIS A 149 -20.79 7.47 -12.44
CA HIS A 149 -21.56 6.76 -11.42
C HIS A 149 -21.11 7.09 -9.98
N GLY A 150 -20.61 8.31 -9.74
CA GLY A 150 -19.95 8.66 -8.48
C GLY A 150 -20.76 8.43 -7.22
N ALA A 151 -22.07 8.74 -7.23
CA ALA A 151 -22.93 8.53 -6.06
C ALA A 151 -23.03 7.03 -5.69
N ALA A 152 -23.16 6.15 -6.69
CA ALA A 152 -23.22 4.71 -6.47
C ALA A 152 -21.88 4.16 -5.97
N VAL A 153 -20.76 4.64 -6.53
CA VAL A 153 -19.40 4.24 -6.08
C VAL A 153 -19.16 4.65 -4.63
N VAL A 154 -19.49 5.88 -4.24
CA VAL A 154 -19.33 6.34 -2.85
C VAL A 154 -20.22 5.54 -1.90
N SER A 155 -21.49 5.33 -2.25
CA SER A 155 -22.41 4.50 -1.45
C SER A 155 -21.88 3.08 -1.25
N HIS A 156 -21.39 2.45 -2.32
CA HIS A 156 -20.82 1.12 -2.25
C HIS A 156 -19.59 1.07 -1.32
N LEU A 157 -18.66 2.03 -1.45
CA LEU A 157 -17.47 2.09 -0.58
C LEU A 157 -17.82 2.40 0.89
N GLN A 158 -18.90 3.16 1.15
CA GLN A 158 -19.44 3.33 2.51
C GLN A 158 -19.96 2.00 3.07
N ASP A 159 -20.63 1.18 2.26
CA ASP A 159 -21.10 -0.14 2.68
C ASP A 159 -19.95 -1.11 2.94
N VAL A 160 -18.88 -1.08 2.12
CA VAL A 160 -17.64 -1.81 2.40
C VAL A 160 -17.07 -1.41 3.76
N HIS A 161 -17.01 -0.11 4.03
CA HIS A 161 -16.53 0.41 5.31
C HIS A 161 -17.41 -0.03 6.48
N ARG A 162 -18.72 -0.02 6.30
CA ARG A 162 -19.69 -0.47 7.32
C ARG A 162 -19.53 -1.96 7.63
N ALA A 163 -19.36 -2.79 6.61
CA ALA A 163 -19.12 -4.23 6.76
C ALA A 163 -17.81 -4.50 7.51
N PHE A 164 -16.72 -3.80 7.14
CA PHE A 164 -15.46 -3.84 7.88
C PHE A 164 -15.65 -3.44 9.35
N ARG A 165 -16.34 -2.32 9.60
CA ARG A 165 -16.63 -1.82 10.96
C ARG A 165 -17.48 -2.78 11.79
N ALA A 166 -18.35 -3.58 11.17
CA ALA A 166 -19.14 -4.56 11.88
C ALA A 166 -18.31 -5.78 12.31
N ARG A 167 -17.26 -6.10 11.56
CA ARG A 167 -16.36 -7.24 11.84
C ARG A 167 -15.19 -6.88 12.75
N ARG A 168 -14.81 -5.60 12.86
CA ARG A 168 -13.76 -5.18 13.81
C ARG A 168 -14.22 -5.40 15.26
N THR A 169 -13.47 -6.23 15.99
CA THR A 169 -13.72 -6.53 17.41
C THR A 169 -13.13 -5.48 18.35
N GLU A 170 -12.14 -4.71 17.90
CA GLU A 170 -11.50 -3.64 18.67
C GLU A 170 -11.84 -2.24 18.14
N ALA A 171 -12.13 -1.31 19.04
CA ALA A 171 -12.59 0.04 18.73
C ALA A 171 -11.51 0.97 18.11
N LYS A 172 -10.28 0.49 17.86
CA LYS A 172 -9.13 1.33 17.50
C LYS A 172 -8.66 1.23 16.04
N THR A 173 -9.04 0.18 15.30
CA THR A 173 -8.70 0.07 13.88
C THR A 173 -9.71 0.81 13.02
N ALA A 174 -9.24 1.59 12.07
CA ALA A 174 -10.08 2.24 11.07
C ALA A 174 -9.64 1.81 9.68
N GLN A 175 -10.59 1.79 8.74
CA GLN A 175 -10.28 1.54 7.34
C GLN A 175 -10.31 2.87 6.60
N ASP A 176 -9.16 3.26 6.08
CA ASP A 176 -9.01 4.42 5.23
C ASP A 176 -9.00 3.97 3.77
N LEU A 177 -9.76 4.68 2.94
CA LEU A 177 -9.89 4.38 1.51
C LEU A 177 -9.24 5.49 0.69
N VAL A 178 -8.48 5.11 -0.33
CA VAL A 178 -7.93 6.02 -1.33
C VAL A 178 -8.40 5.57 -2.70
N LEU A 179 -9.04 6.47 -3.45
CA LEU A 179 -9.49 6.26 -4.81
C LEU A 179 -8.78 7.21 -5.77
N HIS A 180 -7.90 6.63 -6.59
CA HIS A 180 -7.20 7.34 -7.65
C HIS A 180 -7.68 6.87 -9.02
N ARG A 181 -7.55 7.72 -10.04
CA ARG A 181 -7.86 7.40 -11.44
C ARG A 181 -6.68 7.79 -12.30
N GLY A 182 -6.25 6.88 -13.16
CA GLY A 182 -5.15 7.14 -14.08
C GLY A 182 -4.91 6.02 -15.07
N ARG A 183 -3.89 6.20 -15.91
CA ARG A 183 -3.46 5.17 -16.86
C ARG A 183 -2.70 4.07 -16.13
N VAL A 184 -3.14 2.84 -16.35
CA VAL A 184 -2.50 1.63 -15.85
C VAL A 184 -2.04 0.78 -17.02
N VAL A 185 -1.03 -0.05 -16.76
CA VAL A 185 -0.57 -1.10 -17.67
C VAL A 185 -0.81 -2.43 -16.96
N ARG A 186 -1.64 -3.27 -17.56
CA ARG A 186 -1.83 -4.65 -17.13
C ARG A 186 -0.84 -5.51 -17.89
N GLN A 187 0.00 -6.23 -17.17
CA GLN A 187 1.04 -7.07 -17.75
C GLN A 187 1.05 -8.43 -17.06
N THR A 188 0.98 -9.50 -17.84
CA THR A 188 1.16 -10.85 -17.32
C THR A 188 2.64 -11.17 -17.18
N VAL A 189 3.08 -11.49 -15.97
CA VAL A 189 4.44 -11.96 -15.65
C VAL A 189 4.34 -13.35 -15.04
N GLY A 190 4.76 -14.37 -15.78
CA GLY A 190 4.52 -15.77 -15.40
C GLY A 190 3.03 -16.08 -15.41
N SER A 191 2.48 -16.53 -14.28
CA SER A 191 1.04 -16.78 -14.09
C SER A 191 0.30 -15.65 -13.38
N ARG A 192 0.97 -14.53 -13.09
CA ARG A 192 0.40 -13.39 -12.35
C ARG A 192 0.15 -12.22 -13.28
N THR A 193 -0.99 -11.58 -13.08
CA THR A 193 -1.33 -10.32 -13.74
C THR A 193 -0.95 -9.18 -12.82
N GLU A 194 0.01 -8.36 -13.23
CA GLU A 194 0.47 -7.18 -12.50
C GLU A 194 -0.16 -5.91 -13.07
N ILE A 195 -0.44 -4.95 -12.18
CA ILE A 195 -0.88 -3.60 -12.54
C ILE A 195 0.29 -2.65 -12.29
N LEU A 196 0.72 -1.97 -13.35
CA LEU A 196 1.91 -1.14 -13.37
C LEU A 196 1.60 0.27 -13.89
N GLY A 197 2.52 1.19 -13.64
CA GLY A 197 2.53 2.52 -14.24
C GLY A 197 2.52 3.66 -13.21
N PRO A 198 2.72 4.90 -13.66
CA PRO A 198 2.84 6.05 -12.76
C PRO A 198 1.63 6.26 -11.85
N ALA A 199 0.41 5.99 -12.34
CA ALA A 199 -0.81 6.10 -11.53
C ALA A 199 -0.80 5.14 -10.33
N VAL A 200 -0.22 3.95 -10.49
CA VAL A 200 -0.06 2.99 -9.39
C VAL A 200 0.87 3.55 -8.33
N ASN A 201 2.00 4.15 -8.73
CA ASN A 201 2.95 4.77 -7.80
C ASN A 201 2.29 5.91 -7.00
N VAL A 202 1.48 6.75 -7.66
CA VAL A 202 0.71 7.81 -7.00
C VAL A 202 -0.23 7.21 -5.96
N ALA A 203 -1.03 6.21 -6.35
CA ALA A 203 -2.02 5.60 -5.47
C ALA A 203 -1.38 5.00 -4.20
N HIS A 204 -0.23 4.33 -4.33
CA HIS A 204 0.51 3.80 -3.18
C HIS A 204 1.15 4.91 -2.32
N ARG A 205 1.64 5.98 -2.95
CA ARG A 205 2.18 7.14 -2.22
C ARG A 205 1.12 7.81 -1.35
N LEU A 206 -0.13 7.87 -1.85
CA LEU A 206 -1.26 8.47 -1.16
C LEU A 206 -1.69 7.73 0.12
N LEU A 207 -1.25 6.50 0.38
CA LEU A 207 -1.41 5.88 1.70
C LEU A 207 -0.60 6.59 2.79
N LYS A 208 0.47 7.30 2.40
CA LYS A 208 1.31 8.10 3.31
C LYS A 208 0.92 9.56 3.24
N ASN A 209 -0.32 9.87 3.60
CA ASN A 209 -0.89 11.22 3.53
C ASN A 209 -0.95 11.91 4.90
N SER A 210 -1.40 13.16 4.89
CA SER A 210 -1.57 14.06 6.02
C SER A 210 -3.04 14.24 6.45
N ILE A 211 -3.97 13.43 5.94
CA ILE A 211 -5.41 13.61 6.14
C ILE A 211 -5.78 13.52 7.61
N HIS A 212 -5.25 12.54 8.35
CA HIS A 212 -5.50 12.42 9.79
C HIS A 212 -5.01 13.63 10.60
N ALA A 213 -3.98 14.35 10.14
CA ALA A 213 -3.57 15.60 10.80
C ALA A 213 -4.64 16.70 10.67
N ARG A 214 -5.50 16.60 9.65
CA ARG A 214 -6.56 17.56 9.38
C ARG A 214 -7.91 17.17 9.96
N ILE A 215 -8.30 15.90 9.85
CA ILE A 215 -9.64 15.43 10.25
C ILE A 215 -9.65 14.61 11.55
N GLY A 216 -8.48 14.36 12.16
CA GLY A 216 -8.33 13.44 13.29
C GLY A 216 -8.42 11.99 12.85
N ALA A 217 -8.65 11.07 13.80
CA ALA A 217 -8.74 9.63 13.57
C ALA A 217 -10.07 9.16 12.91
N ARG A 218 -10.76 10.06 12.20
CA ARG A 218 -11.98 9.71 11.47
C ARG A 218 -11.62 8.91 10.21
N PRO A 219 -12.27 7.77 9.93
CA PRO A 219 -12.12 7.08 8.66
C PRO A 219 -12.61 7.96 7.52
N TYR A 220 -11.95 7.85 6.37
CA TYR A 220 -12.26 8.65 5.19
C TYR A 220 -12.10 7.87 3.90
N LEU A 221 -12.75 8.40 2.86
CA LEU A 221 -12.46 8.11 1.47
C LEU A 221 -11.81 9.33 0.83
N PHE A 222 -10.54 9.20 0.44
CA PHE A 222 -9.83 10.23 -0.31
C PHE A 222 -9.95 9.98 -1.80
N VAL A 223 -10.70 10.84 -2.49
CA VAL A 223 -10.91 10.77 -3.94
C VAL A 223 -10.04 11.84 -4.61
N THR A 224 -9.03 11.43 -5.37
CA THR A 224 -8.20 12.40 -6.12
C THR A 224 -9.04 13.17 -7.14
N ASP A 225 -8.65 14.40 -7.51
CA ASP A 225 -9.36 15.22 -8.50
C ASP A 225 -9.54 14.48 -9.83
N ALA A 226 -8.56 13.65 -10.22
CA ALA A 226 -8.66 12.79 -11.40
C ALA A 226 -9.82 11.78 -11.30
N ALA A 227 -10.00 11.16 -10.14
CA ALA A 227 -11.12 10.25 -9.87
C ALA A 227 -12.43 11.03 -9.71
N ALA A 228 -12.44 12.14 -8.96
CA ALA A 228 -13.62 12.96 -8.74
C ALA A 228 -14.16 13.55 -10.05
N THR A 229 -13.29 13.91 -10.99
CA THR A 229 -13.70 14.35 -12.34
C THR A 229 -14.40 13.23 -13.10
N GLY A 230 -13.82 12.02 -13.13
CA GLY A 230 -14.41 10.87 -13.82
C GLY A 230 -15.75 10.44 -13.21
N LEU A 231 -15.88 10.51 -11.89
CA LEU A 231 -17.07 10.14 -11.14
C LEU A 231 -18.15 11.23 -11.06
N GLY A 232 -17.84 12.48 -11.44
CA GLY A 232 -18.75 13.62 -11.25
C GLY A 232 -18.87 14.09 -9.80
N LEU A 233 -17.84 13.90 -8.98
CA LEU A 233 -17.80 14.17 -7.53
C LEU A 233 -17.00 15.44 -7.15
N MET A 234 -16.73 16.33 -8.10
CA MET A 234 -15.89 17.53 -7.84
C MET A 234 -16.41 18.43 -6.72
N GLN A 235 -17.70 18.37 -6.42
CA GLN A 235 -18.35 19.15 -5.36
C GLN A 235 -18.60 18.34 -4.07
N ALA A 236 -18.21 17.07 -4.01
CA ALA A 236 -18.40 16.22 -2.85
C ALA A 236 -17.22 16.36 -1.88
N GLY A 237 -17.50 16.35 -0.57
CA GLY A 237 -16.50 16.29 0.48
C GLY A 237 -15.66 17.56 0.66
N LEU A 238 -14.61 17.44 1.47
CA LEU A 238 -13.70 18.52 1.82
C LEU A 238 -12.50 18.55 0.86
N GLU A 239 -12.24 19.69 0.22
CA GLU A 239 -11.06 19.85 -0.65
C GLU A 239 -9.76 19.62 0.11
N HIS A 240 -8.83 18.86 -0.44
CA HIS A 240 -7.53 18.55 0.15
C HIS A 240 -6.43 18.44 -0.91
N HIS A 241 -5.17 18.53 -0.49
CA HIS A 241 -4.03 18.29 -1.35
C HIS A 241 -2.88 17.68 -0.56
N GLU A 242 -2.07 16.90 -1.26
CA GLU A 242 -0.84 16.28 -0.79
C GLU A 242 0.30 16.70 -1.71
N GLU A 243 1.50 16.85 -1.15
CA GLU A 243 2.70 17.22 -1.89
C GLU A 243 3.81 16.21 -1.61
N TYR A 244 4.34 15.59 -2.66
CA TYR A 244 5.40 14.60 -2.56
C TYR A 244 6.55 14.91 -3.51
N ALA A 245 7.79 14.69 -3.07
CA ALA A 245 8.97 14.97 -3.90
C ALA A 245 9.05 14.12 -5.18
N ASP A 246 8.50 12.91 -5.16
CA ASP A 246 8.61 11.92 -6.24
C ASP A 246 7.40 11.87 -7.19
N VAL A 247 6.22 12.28 -6.72
CA VAL A 247 4.98 12.28 -7.54
C VAL A 247 4.33 13.66 -7.71
N GLY A 248 4.84 14.69 -7.01
CA GLY A 248 4.35 16.07 -7.08
C GLY A 248 3.08 16.32 -6.26
N SER A 249 2.34 17.37 -6.67
CA SER A 249 1.11 17.81 -6.03
C SER A 249 -0.10 17.00 -6.49
N ILE A 250 -0.81 16.40 -5.54
CA ILE A 250 -2.04 15.64 -5.79
C ILE A 250 -3.18 16.29 -5.03
N ARG A 251 -4.19 16.77 -5.76
CA ARG A 251 -5.41 17.33 -5.19
C ARG A 251 -6.52 16.29 -5.12
N GLY A 252 -7.47 16.49 -4.23
CA GLY A 252 -8.63 15.63 -4.11
C GLY A 252 -9.69 16.14 -3.13
N ARG A 253 -10.58 15.22 -2.78
CA ARG A 253 -11.72 15.39 -1.89
C ARG A 253 -11.66 14.35 -0.80
N ILE A 254 -11.89 14.77 0.45
CA ILE A 254 -12.05 13.88 1.59
C ILE A 254 -13.56 13.71 1.82
N VAL A 255 -14.06 12.50 1.66
CA VAL A 255 -15.42 12.09 2.00
C VAL A 255 -15.36 11.38 3.35
N ASP A 256 -16.21 11.79 4.29
CA ASP A 256 -16.27 11.18 5.62
C ASP A 256 -16.98 9.83 5.54
N LEU A 257 -16.41 8.80 6.18
CA LEU A 257 -16.99 7.45 6.26
C LEU A 257 -17.62 7.16 7.64
N THR A 258 -17.67 8.14 8.54
CA THR A 258 -18.25 7.96 9.88
C THR A 258 -19.77 7.89 9.91
N GLU A 259 -20.47 8.36 8.87
CA GLU A 259 -21.94 8.49 8.84
C GLU A 259 -22.65 7.32 8.13
N ASP A 260 -23.52 6.61 8.85
CA ASP A 260 -24.98 6.83 8.82
C ASP A 260 -25.51 6.90 10.26
#